data_AF-A0A3B4X589-F1
#
_entry.id   AF-A0A3B4X589-F1
#
_cell.length_a   1.000
_cell.length_b   1.000
_cell.length_c   1.000
_cell.angle_alpha   90.00
_cell.angle_beta   90.00
_cell.angle_gamma   90.00
#
_symmetry.space_group_name_H-M   'P 1'
#
loop_
_entity.id
_entity.type
_entity.pdbx_description
1 polymer ?
#
loop_
_entity_poly.entity_id
_entity_poly.type
_entity_poly.pdbx_seq_one_letter_code
_entity_poly.pdbx_strand_id
1 'polypeptide(L)' 'MSVDKDETLQRLKAAVHYTVGRLCQKTGEDHRREFSRQVVAAIAETTFRQCDIFAKDLEAFAR' A
#
# COMPACT_ATOMS: atom_id res chain seq x y z
N MET A 1 -2.35 -7.93 -26.04
CA MET A 1 -1.19 -7.18 -25.54
C MET A 1 -0.82 -7.76 -24.19
N SER A 2 0.35 -8.38 -24.05
CA SER A 2 0.84 -8.85 -22.76
C SER A 2 1.19 -7.62 -21.92
N VAL A 3 0.38 -7.30 -20.91
CA VAL A 3 0.72 -6.25 -19.95
C VAL A 3 1.99 -6.70 -19.23
N ASP A 4 3.00 -5.84 -19.24
CA ASP A 4 4.26 -6.11 -18.56
C ASP A 4 3.97 -6.29 -17.04
N LYS A 5 4.50 -7.36 -16.46
CA LYS A 5 4.24 -7.69 -15.05
C LYS A 5 4.81 -6.60 -14.12
N ASP A 6 5.93 -6.00 -14.48
CA ASP A 6 6.53 -4.92 -13.71
C ASP A 6 5.70 -3.64 -13.85
N GLU A 7 5.17 -3.35 -15.05
CA GLU A 7 4.23 -2.22 -15.22
C GLU A 7 2.99 -2.39 -14.33
N THR A 8 2.41 -3.59 -14.31
CA THR A 8 1.25 -3.89 -13.46
C THR A 8 1.61 -3.73 -11.97
N LEU A 9 2.77 -4.23 -11.57
CA LEU A 9 3.26 -4.14 -10.20
C LEU A 9 3.43 -2.67 -9.77
N GLN A 10 4.05 -1.84 -10.61
CA GLN A 10 4.25 -0.42 -10.31
C GLN A 10 2.91 0.34 -10.22
N ARG A 11 1.94 0.02 -11.09
CA ARG A 11 0.60 0.61 -11.03
C ARG A 11 -0.12 0.28 -9.73
N LEU A 12 -0.02 -0.97 -9.26
CA LEU A 12 -0.59 -1.38 -7.97
C LEU A 12 0.12 -0.68 -6.79
N LYS A 13 1.45 -0.61 -6.80
CA LYS A 13 2.22 0.13 -5.77
C LYS A 13 1.82 1.61 -5.73
N ALA A 14 1.65 2.25 -6.88
CA ALA A 14 1.23 3.65 -6.97
C ALA A 14 -0.19 3.86 -6.40
N ALA A 15 -1.13 2.95 -6.70
CA ALA A 15 -2.48 3.01 -6.16
C ALA A 15 -2.51 2.85 -4.62
N VAL A 16 -1.71 1.93 -4.09
CA VAL A 16 -1.54 1.75 -2.64
C VAL A 16 -0.90 2.99 -2.01
N HIS A 17 0.18 3.53 -2.61
CA HIS A 17 0.86 4.72 -2.10
C HIS A 17 -0.07 5.94 -2.06
N TYR A 18 -0.86 6.17 -3.11
CA TYR A 18 -1.86 7.24 -3.13
C TYR A 18 -2.83 7.11 -1.96
N THR A 19 -3.39 5.93 -1.77
CA THR A 19 -4.42 5.68 -0.74
C THR A 19 -3.81 5.80 0.66
N VAL A 20 -2.62 5.25 0.89
CA VAL A 20 -1.88 5.40 2.15
C VAL A 20 -1.60 6.87 2.43
N GLY A 21 -1.21 7.66 1.43
CA GLY A 21 -1.02 9.11 1.58
C GLY A 21 -2.29 9.83 2.05
N ARG A 22 -3.46 9.50 1.48
CA ARG A 22 -4.75 10.05 1.92
C ARG A 22 -5.10 9.67 3.36
N LEU A 23 -4.82 8.42 3.76
CA LEU A 23 -5.04 7.97 5.13
C LEU A 23 -4.07 8.62 6.12
N CYS A 24 -2.78 8.72 5.78
CA CYS A 24 -1.78 9.42 6.60
C CYS A 24 -2.13 10.90 6.76
N GLN A 25 -2.61 11.56 5.71
CA GLN A 25 -3.09 12.94 5.79
C GLN A 25 -4.22 13.07 6.82
N LYS A 26 -5.29 12.28 6.66
CA LYS A 26 -6.44 12.29 7.58
C LYS A 26 -6.00 12.02 9.03
N THR A 27 -5.20 10.98 9.24
CA THR A 27 -4.68 10.64 10.57
C THR A 27 -3.80 11.75 11.14
N GLY A 28 -3.02 12.42 10.29
CA GLY A 28 -2.17 13.54 10.68
C GLY A 28 -2.97 14.75 11.13
N GLU A 29 -4.05 15.08 10.41
CA GLU A 29 -5.02 16.12 10.78
C GLU A 29 -5.64 15.82 12.15
N ASP A 30 -6.13 14.58 12.36
CA ASP A 30 -6.74 14.14 13.63
C ASP A 30 -5.78 14.25 14.83
N HIS A 31 -4.48 14.00 14.61
CA HIS A 31 -3.46 14.00 15.66
C HIS A 31 -2.63 15.29 15.73
N ARG A 32 -2.92 16.28 14.88
CA ARG A 32 -2.12 17.51 14.70
C ARG A 32 -0.63 17.21 14.50
N ARG A 33 -0.33 16.24 13.64
CA ARG A 33 1.03 15.82 13.29
C ARG A 33 1.14 15.62 11.79
N GLU A 34 2.31 15.95 11.24
CA GLU A 34 2.60 15.69 9.83
C GLU A 34 3.41 14.41 9.67
N PHE A 35 3.15 13.71 8.57
CA PHE A 35 3.96 12.59 8.12
C PHE A 35 4.88 13.06 7.00
N SER A 36 6.17 12.75 7.09
CA SER A 36 7.10 13.01 5.99
C SER A 36 6.79 12.12 4.79
N ARG A 37 7.20 12.56 3.59
CA ARG A 37 7.02 11.78 2.35
C ARG A 37 7.66 10.40 2.44
N GLN A 38 8.82 10.32 3.09
CA GLN A 38 9.57 9.08 3.30
C GLN A 38 8.80 8.12 4.22
N VAL A 39 8.17 8.63 5.28
CA VAL A 39 7.35 7.81 6.18
C VAL A 39 6.11 7.29 5.45
N VAL A 40 5.42 8.13 4.67
CA VAL A 40 4.28 7.68 3.85
C VAL A 40 4.70 6.60 2.85
N ALA A 41 5.85 6.76 2.19
CA ALA A 41 6.40 5.76 1.28
C ALA A 41 6.73 4.43 2.00
N ALA A 42 7.32 4.49 3.19
CA ALA A 42 7.63 3.31 3.99
C ALA A 42 6.37 2.56 4.46
N ILE A 43 5.32 3.29 4.83
CA ILE A 43 4.01 2.70 5.18
C ILE A 43 3.39 2.05 3.95
N ALA A 44 3.45 2.72 2.78
CA ALA A 44 2.92 2.18 1.54
C ALA A 44 3.62 0.87 1.12
N GLU A 45 4.95 0.83 1.15
CA GLU A 45 5.71 -0.38 0.82
C GLU A 45 5.46 -1.52 1.83
N THR A 46 5.32 -1.19 3.11
CA THR A 46 4.96 -2.18 4.14
C THR A 46 3.55 -2.74 3.90
N THR A 47 2.58 -1.87 3.60
CA THR A 47 1.20 -2.27 3.30
C THR A 47 1.14 -3.15 2.06
N PHE A 48 1.88 -2.78 1.00
CA PHE A 48 1.93 -3.55 -0.24
C PHE A 48 2.49 -4.96 -0.02
N ARG A 49 3.58 -5.10 0.77
CA ARG A 49 4.12 -6.42 1.13
C ARG A 49 3.16 -7.23 1.99
N GLN A 50 2.41 -6.58 2.88
CA GLN A 50 1.42 -7.26 3.72
C GLN A 50 0.29 -7.91 2.91
N CYS A 51 -0.04 -7.36 1.73
CA CYS A 51 -1.04 -7.96 0.85
C CYS A 51 -0.69 -9.38 0.39
N ASP A 52 0.59 -9.70 0.18
CA ASP A 52 1.03 -11.06 -0.20
C ASP A 52 0.79 -12.06 0.94
N ILE A 53 1.06 -11.65 2.18
CA ILE A 53 0.80 -12.46 3.38
C ILE A 53 -0.71 -12.71 3.51
N PHE A 54 -1.52 -11.64 3.46
CA PHE A 54 -2.98 -11.77 3.56
C PHE A 54 -3.57 -12.62 2.43
N ALA A 55 -3.09 -12.48 1.20
CA ALA A 55 -3.58 -13.28 0.09
C ALA A 55 -3.33 -14.78 0.30
N LYS A 56 -2.14 -15.15 0.77
CA LYS A 56 -1.77 -16.55 1.06
C LYS A 56 -2.58 -17.12 2.22
N ASP A 57 -2.75 -16.34 3.29
CA ASP A 57 -3.54 -16.76 4.44
C ASP A 57 -5.02 -16.96 4.06
N LEU A 58 -5.60 -16.02 3.29
CA LEU A 58 -6.97 -16.12 2.81
C LEU A 58 -7.17 -17.31 1.86
N GLU A 59 -6.19 -17.60 1.00
CA GLU A 59 -6.22 -18.81 0.16
C GLU A 59 -6.19 -20.07 1.02
N ALA A 60 -5.33 -20.12 2.04
CA ALA A 60 -5.21 -21.26 2.95
C ALA A 60 -6.48 -21.47 3.79
N PHE A 61 -7.16 -20.40 4.20
CA PHE A 61 -8.44 -20.51 4.92
C PHE A 61 -9.60 -20.98 4.04
N ALA A 62 -9.52 -20.77 2.73
CA ALA A 62 -10.58 -21.15 1.79
C ALA A 62 -10.41 -22.58 1.21
N ARG A 63 -9.22 -23.18 1.35
CA ARG A 63 -8.91 -24.55 0.92
C ARG A 63 -9.33 -25.57 1.98
#